data_AF-A0A060CA89-F1
#
_entry.id   AF-A0A060CA89-F1
#
_cell.length_a   1.000
_cell.length_b   1.000
_cell.length_c   1.000
_cell.angle_alpha   90.00
_cell.angle_beta   90.00
_cell.angle_gamma   90.00
#
_symmetry.space_group_name_H-M   'P 1'
#
loop_
_entity.id
_entity.type
_entity.pdbx_description
1 polymer ?
#
loop_
_entity_poly.entity_id
_entity_poly.type
_entity_poly.pdbx_seq_one_letter_code
_entity_poly.pdbx_strand_id
1 'polypeptide(L)' 'MTPWYSSPLADGGYDIADYRAIDPNFGDLSEAESLISEALG' A
#
# COMPACT_ATOMS: atom_id res chain seq x y z
N MET A 1 -10.59 5.66 -3.90
CA MET A 1 -9.57 4.71 -3.43
C MET A 1 -8.35 5.53 -3.08
N THR A 2 -7.94 5.57 -1.81
CA THR A 2 -6.72 6.27 -1.37
C THR A 2 -5.50 5.38 -1.62
N PRO A 3 -4.32 5.95 -1.92
CA PRO A 3 -3.09 5.17 -2.07
C PRO A 3 -2.70 4.49 -0.75
N TRP A 4 -2.09 3.31 -0.85
CA TRP A 4 -1.51 2.54 0.26
C TRP A 4 0.02 2.43 0.20
N TYR A 5 0.64 3.17 -0.73
CA TYR A 5 2.09 3.19 -0.90
C TYR A 5 2.77 3.97 0.22
N SER A 6 4.06 3.71 0.44
CA SER A 6 4.86 4.49 1.38
C SER A 6 4.80 5.99 1.04
N SER A 7 4.48 6.81 2.04
CA SER A 7 4.30 8.26 1.88
C SER A 7 4.63 9.02 3.18
N PRO A 8 5.15 10.26 3.10
CA PRO A 8 5.23 11.16 4.25
C PRO A 8 3.88 11.80 4.63
N LEU A 9 2.82 11.53 3.86
CA LEU A 9 1.44 11.95 4.11
C LEU A 9 1.19 13.47 4.10
N ALA A 10 2.03 14.25 3.41
CA ALA A 10 1.85 15.69 3.27
C ALA A 10 0.65 16.06 2.36
N ASP A 11 0.27 15.17 1.43
CA ASP A 11 -0.93 15.29 0.59
C ASP A 11 -1.81 14.04 0.72
N GLY A 12 -2.06 13.61 1.97
CA GLY A 12 -2.97 12.51 2.28
C GLY A 12 -2.60 11.17 1.64
N GLY A 13 -1.31 10.95 1.34
CA GLY A 13 -0.80 9.72 0.73
C GLY A 13 -0.60 9.79 -0.79
N TYR A 14 -0.93 10.92 -1.43
CA TYR A 14 -0.64 11.11 -2.86
C TYR A 14 0.81 11.54 -3.14
N ASP A 15 1.50 12.07 -2.13
CA ASP A 15 2.93 12.31 -2.12
C ASP A 15 3.70 10.99 -1.90
N ILE A 16 3.75 10.17 -2.94
CA ILE A 16 4.32 8.82 -2.86
C ILE A 16 5.86 8.88 -2.79
N ALA A 17 6.44 8.25 -1.77
CA ALA A 17 7.88 8.13 -1.57
C ALA A 17 8.47 6.91 -2.31
N ASP A 18 7.77 5.78 -2.31
CA ASP A 18 8.13 4.57 -3.04
C ASP A 18 6.90 3.86 -3.58
N TYR A 19 6.79 3.78 -4.90
CA TYR A 19 5.68 3.10 -5.60
C TYR A 19 5.72 1.57 -5.50
N ARG A 20 6.79 0.99 -4.96
CA ARG A 20 6.98 -0.46 -4.84
C ARG A 20 6.86 -0.95 -3.40
N ALA A 21 6.69 -0.05 -2.44
CA ALA A 21 6.54 -0.38 -1.03
C ALA A 21 5.14 0.02 -0.53
N ILE A 22 4.57 -0.83 0.33
CA ILE A 22 3.35 -0.51 1.06
C ILE A 22 3.74 0.29 2.31
N ASP A 23 2.92 1.28 2.66
CA ASP A 23 3.12 2.01 3.90
C ASP A 23 2.97 1.05 5.10
N PRO A 24 3.91 1.03 6.06
CA PRO A 24 3.83 0.11 7.19
C PRO A 24 2.55 0.24 8.04
N ASN A 25 1.84 1.37 7.96
CA ASN A 25 0.55 1.54 8.62
C ASN A 25 -0.58 0.72 7.97
N PHE A 26 -0.39 0.27 6.73
CA PHE A 26 -1.36 -0.51 5.95
C PHE A 26 -0.96 -1.98 5.75
N GLY A 27 0.27 -2.36 6.16
CA GLY A 27 0.77 -3.73 6.10
C GLY A 27 2.02 -3.86 5.24
N ASP A 28 2.26 -5.07 4.72
CA ASP A 28 3.37 -5.39 3.84
C ASP A 28 2.97 -6.06 2.52
N LEU A 29 3.95 -6.29 1.64
CA LEU A 29 3.73 -6.88 0.33
C LEU A 29 3.20 -8.32 0.41
N SER A 30 3.58 -9.10 1.41
CA SER A 30 3.10 -10.48 1.57
C SER A 30 1.61 -10.50 1.94
N GLU A 31 1.18 -9.57 2.79
CA GLU A 31 -0.23 -9.40 3.15
C GLU A 31 -1.05 -8.97 1.91
N ALA A 32 -0.52 -8.04 1.12
CA ALA A 32 -1.13 -7.61 -0.14
C ALA A 32 -1.27 -8.77 -1.15
N GLU A 33 -0.22 -9.55 -1.35
CA GLU A 33 -0.24 -10.74 -2.21
C GLU A 33 -1.29 -11.75 -1.74
N SER A 34 -1.42 -11.95 -0.42
CA SER A 34 -2.41 -12.85 0.17
C SER A 34 -3.84 -12.37 -0.08
N LEU A 35 -4.12 -11.08 0.13
CA LEU A 35 -5.44 -10.48 -0.13
C LEU A 35 -5.84 -10.58 -1.61
N ILE A 36 -4.90 -10.34 -2.52
CA ILE A 36 -5.15 -10.48 -3.96
C ILE A 36 -5.44 -11.95 -4.31
N SER A 37 -4.67 -12.88 -3.75
CA SER A 37 -4.88 -14.31 -3.98
C SER A 37 -6.22 -14.78 -3.44
N GLU A 38 -6.68 -14.29 -2.29
CA GLU A 38 -7.99 -14.62 -1.73
C GLU A 38 -9.13 -14.08 -2.60
N ALA A 39 -9.01 -12.83 -3.07
CA ALA A 39 -10.04 -12.19 -3.88
C ALA A 39 -10.20 -12.80 -5.29
N LEU A 40 -9.13 -13.41 -5.83
CA LEU A 40 -9.12 -14.04 -7.15
C LEU A 40 -9.38 -15.55 -7.14
N GLY A 41 -9.44 -16.17 -5.96
CA GLY A 41 -9.81 -17.59 -5.77
C GLY A 41 -11.30 -17.80 -5.79
#